data_AF-A0AAE7TLA7-F1
#
_entry.id   AF-A0AAE7TLA7-F1
#
_cell.length_a   1.000
_cell.length_b   1.000
_cell.length_c   1.000
_cell.angle_alpha   90.00
_cell.angle_beta   90.00
_cell.angle_gamma   90.00
#
_symmetry.space_group_name_H-M   'P 1'
#
loop_
_entity.id
_entity.type
_entity.pdbx_description
1 polymer ?
#
loop_
_entity_poly.entity_id
_entity_poly.type
_entity_poly.pdbx_seq_one_letter_code
_entity_poly.pdbx_strand_id
1 'polypeptide(L)'
;MIHTKVRCREITEADVEKVADLLTRGFVGRSYNYWIQGLRRQAFRPVPEGYPRFGYMLDNDGTPVGVLLLIYTTRKVGEETAIQCNLSSWYVDPAYRNYAPLLTKIAQRHKDVTYLNISPAPWTWPIIETQGFRAYCRGIFFSVPALTRAPRWSKIEVIPQHAKAIEGLSAEETELLTRHARYNCLSLVVRTPKGTFPFILQPVRIRRGFIAPPAMKLIYCRSAAEYAACAGRIGRLLLRLGKISVAVDANGPIPGLAGIYTERRGRKYFKGPHRPQLGDLTDTELVLYGP
;
A
#
# COMPACT_ATOMS: atom_id res chain seq x y z
N MET A 1 -41.90 12.08 9.82
CA MET A 1 -40.57 11.99 9.20
C MET A 1 -40.32 10.54 8.82
N ILE A 2 -40.33 10.23 7.53
CA ILE A 2 -39.97 8.89 7.05
C ILE A 2 -38.47 8.78 7.28
N HIS A 3 -38.05 7.98 8.26
CA HIS A 3 -36.63 7.64 8.42
C HIS A 3 -36.23 6.81 7.20
N THR A 4 -35.64 7.44 6.20
CA THR A 4 -35.10 6.65 5.11
C THR A 4 -33.99 5.76 5.65
N LYS A 5 -34.12 4.46 5.41
CA LYS A 5 -33.19 3.46 5.91
C LYS A 5 -31.87 3.59 5.16
N VAL A 6 -30.80 3.97 5.86
CA VAL A 6 -29.44 3.96 5.30
C VAL A 6 -29.12 2.56 4.77
N ARG A 7 -28.72 2.48 3.50
CA ARG A 7 -28.40 1.21 2.82
C ARG A 7 -26.89 1.06 2.71
N CYS A 8 -26.37 -0.12 3.05
CA CYS A 8 -25.00 -0.47 2.71
C CYS A 8 -24.99 -1.20 1.37
N ARG A 9 -24.33 -0.65 0.35
CA ARG A 9 -24.25 -1.25 -0.98
C ARG A 9 -22.87 -1.10 -1.61
N GLU A 10 -22.61 -1.86 -2.67
CA GLU A 10 -21.38 -1.74 -3.44
C GLU A 10 -21.30 -0.38 -4.13
N ILE A 11 -20.07 0.14 -4.20
CA ILE A 11 -19.73 1.35 -4.94
C ILE A 11 -19.57 0.96 -6.42
N THR A 12 -20.29 1.66 -7.28
CA THR A 12 -20.21 1.49 -8.74
C THR A 12 -19.42 2.64 -9.37
N GLU A 13 -19.13 2.54 -10.67
CA GLU A 13 -18.46 3.61 -11.41
C GLU A 13 -19.25 4.93 -11.40
N ALA A 14 -20.59 4.86 -11.38
CA ALA A 14 -21.46 6.03 -11.31
C ALA A 14 -21.35 6.77 -9.96
N ASP A 15 -20.81 6.13 -8.92
CA ASP A 15 -20.67 6.72 -7.59
C ASP A 15 -19.32 7.42 -7.39
N VAL A 16 -18.37 7.29 -8.32
CA VAL A 16 -16.95 7.70 -8.15
C VAL A 16 -16.82 9.16 -7.72
N GLU A 17 -17.56 10.08 -8.36
CA GLU A 17 -17.48 11.51 -8.04
C GLU A 17 -18.03 11.80 -6.65
N LYS A 18 -19.20 11.26 -6.31
CA LYS A 18 -19.83 11.44 -4.98
C LYS A 18 -19.00 10.83 -3.86
N VAL A 19 -18.35 9.69 -4.12
CA VAL A 19 -17.41 9.07 -3.18
C VAL A 19 -16.17 9.94 -3.00
N ALA A 20 -15.62 10.53 -4.06
CA ALA A 20 -14.50 11.46 -3.96
C ALA A 20 -14.88 12.72 -3.14
N ASP A 21 -16.10 13.24 -3.30
CA ASP A 21 -16.60 14.35 -2.47
C ASP A 21 -16.67 13.96 -0.99
N LEU A 22 -17.25 12.80 -0.67
CA LEU A 22 -17.33 12.30 0.70
C LEU A 22 -15.93 12.13 1.32
N LEU A 23 -15.00 11.52 0.59
CA LEU A 23 -13.63 11.32 1.06
C LEU A 23 -12.88 12.65 1.24
N THR A 24 -13.13 13.65 0.39
CA THR A 24 -12.54 14.99 0.53
C THR A 24 -13.00 15.66 1.83
N ARG A 25 -14.28 15.52 2.20
CA ARG A 25 -14.79 16.00 3.49
C ARG A 25 -14.19 15.23 4.67
N GLY A 26 -14.02 13.91 4.52
CA GLY A 26 -13.58 13.03 5.60
C GLY A 26 -12.08 13.03 5.89
N PHE A 27 -11.25 13.33 4.90
CA PHE A 27 -9.79 13.30 5.00
C PHE A 27 -9.18 14.67 4.72
N VAL A 28 -9.19 15.54 5.73
CA VAL A 28 -8.59 16.88 5.67
C VAL A 28 -7.14 16.79 5.21
N GLY A 29 -6.80 17.52 4.13
CA GLY A 29 -5.48 17.50 3.50
C GLY A 29 -5.38 16.65 2.23
N ARG A 30 -6.45 15.91 1.87
CA ARG A 30 -6.58 15.23 0.56
C ARG A 30 -7.58 15.96 -0.31
N SER A 31 -7.17 16.33 -1.52
CA SER A 31 -8.05 17.03 -2.46
C SER A 31 -8.98 16.07 -3.19
N TYR A 32 -10.06 16.60 -3.76
CA TYR A 32 -10.94 15.87 -4.66
C TYR A 32 -10.16 15.20 -5.82
N ASN A 33 -9.24 15.95 -6.45
CA ASN A 33 -8.41 15.43 -7.54
C ASN A 33 -7.50 14.28 -7.10
N TYR A 34 -7.00 14.28 -5.86
CA TYR A 34 -6.25 13.16 -5.31
C TYR A 34 -7.12 11.88 -5.29
N TRP A 35 -8.36 12.00 -4.82
CA TRP A 35 -9.29 10.87 -4.75
C TRP A 35 -9.70 10.37 -6.13
N ILE A 36 -10.05 11.26 -7.06
CA ILE A 36 -10.41 10.91 -8.43
C ILE A 36 -9.27 10.17 -9.14
N GLN A 37 -8.02 10.62 -8.98
CA GLN A 37 -6.88 9.93 -9.59
C GLN A 37 -6.73 8.51 -9.07
N GLY A 38 -6.83 8.30 -7.75
CA GLY A 38 -6.75 6.97 -7.15
C GLY A 38 -7.91 6.05 -7.53
N LEU A 39 -9.14 6.57 -7.50
CA LEU A 39 -10.34 5.85 -7.93
C LEU A 39 -10.25 5.45 -9.41
N ARG A 40 -9.78 6.34 -10.30
CA ARG A 40 -9.54 5.98 -11.71
C ARG A 40 -8.53 4.85 -11.85
N ARG A 41 -7.39 4.89 -11.15
CA ARG A 41 -6.41 3.78 -11.17
C ARG A 41 -7.02 2.46 -10.67
N GLN A 42 -7.86 2.53 -9.63
CA GLN A 42 -8.58 1.37 -9.12
C GLN A 42 -9.62 0.84 -10.12
N ALA A 43 -10.27 1.72 -10.88
CA ALA A 43 -11.23 1.34 -11.91
C ALA A 43 -10.60 0.43 -12.97
N PHE A 44 -9.37 0.76 -13.42
CA PHE A 44 -8.65 0.03 -14.47
C PHE A 44 -7.89 -1.21 -13.98
N ARG A 45 -7.92 -1.52 -12.68
CA ARG A 45 -7.23 -2.69 -12.16
C ARG A 45 -7.99 -3.99 -12.45
N PRO A 46 -7.26 -5.11 -12.62
CA PRO A 46 -7.84 -6.44 -12.45
C PRO A 46 -8.37 -6.57 -11.02
N VAL A 47 -9.57 -7.12 -10.90
CA VAL A 47 -10.23 -7.44 -9.62
C VAL A 47 -10.56 -8.93 -9.67
N PRO A 48 -10.27 -9.71 -8.63
CA PRO A 48 -10.65 -11.12 -8.60
C PRO A 48 -12.17 -11.26 -8.72
N GLU A 49 -12.64 -12.28 -9.44
CA GLU A 49 -14.06 -12.51 -9.67
C GLU A 49 -14.83 -12.63 -8.36
N GLY A 50 -16.04 -12.04 -8.31
CA GLY A 50 -16.89 -12.07 -7.11
C GLY A 50 -16.57 -11.03 -6.03
N TYR A 51 -15.57 -10.15 -6.25
CA TYR A 51 -15.20 -9.10 -5.31
C TYR A 51 -15.49 -7.68 -5.85
N PRO A 52 -15.87 -6.73 -4.97
CA PRO A 52 -16.23 -5.38 -5.40
C PRO A 52 -15.00 -4.62 -5.90
N ARG A 53 -15.19 -3.85 -6.99
CA ARG A 53 -14.12 -3.05 -7.61
C ARG A 53 -13.60 -1.93 -6.73
N PHE A 54 -14.50 -1.22 -6.06
CA PHE A 54 -14.16 -0.05 -5.25
C PHE A 54 -14.31 -0.29 -3.74
N GLY A 55 -15.30 -1.11 -3.35
CA GLY A 55 -15.66 -1.35 -1.95
C GLY A 55 -17.15 -1.09 -1.72
N TYR A 56 -17.49 -0.68 -0.50
CA TYR A 56 -18.86 -0.47 -0.05
C TYR A 56 -19.08 0.95 0.45
N MET A 57 -20.30 1.45 0.30
CA MET A 57 -20.72 2.73 0.85
C MET A 57 -22.04 2.61 1.61
N LEU A 58 -22.24 3.55 2.53
CA LEU A 58 -23.52 3.84 3.15
C LEU A 58 -24.22 4.91 2.30
N ASP A 59 -25.39 4.57 1.78
CA ASP A 59 -26.23 5.37 0.89
C ASP A 59 -27.47 5.82 1.64
N ASN A 60 -27.64 7.14 1.75
CA ASN A 60 -28.85 7.78 2.26
C ASN A 60 -29.53 8.50 1.08
N ASP A 61 -30.57 7.87 0.51
CA ASP A 61 -31.31 8.41 -0.64
C ASP A 61 -30.41 8.86 -1.81
N GLY A 62 -29.46 8.00 -2.22
CA GLY A 62 -28.54 8.29 -3.32
C GLY A 62 -27.39 9.24 -2.97
N THR A 63 -27.28 9.64 -1.70
CA THR A 63 -26.16 10.42 -1.15
C THR A 63 -25.23 9.50 -0.35
N PRO A 64 -23.94 9.37 -0.74
CA PRO A 64 -22.96 8.66 0.07
C PRO A 64 -22.70 9.40 1.39
N VAL A 65 -22.91 8.70 2.50
CA VAL A 65 -22.68 9.20 3.89
C VAL A 65 -21.64 8.37 4.65
N GLY A 66 -21.12 7.32 4.03
CA GLY A 66 -20.02 6.52 4.53
C GLY A 66 -19.41 5.67 3.43
N VAL A 67 -18.14 5.33 3.57
CA VAL A 67 -17.34 4.65 2.56
C VAL A 67 -16.25 3.80 3.23
N LEU A 68 -16.02 2.62 2.67
CA LEU A 68 -14.86 1.79 2.94
C LEU A 68 -14.36 1.26 1.59
N LEU A 69 -13.21 1.78 1.16
CA LEU A 69 -12.59 1.37 -0.09
C LEU A 69 -11.86 0.04 0.14
N LEU A 70 -11.98 -0.86 -0.83
CA LEU A 70 -11.42 -2.21 -0.76
C LEU A 70 -10.59 -2.48 -1.99
N ILE A 71 -9.31 -2.81 -1.80
CA ILE A 71 -8.39 -3.12 -2.90
C ILE A 71 -8.11 -4.62 -2.86
N TYR A 72 -8.91 -5.38 -3.63
CA TYR A 72 -8.75 -6.82 -3.78
C TYR A 72 -7.63 -7.16 -4.77
N THR A 73 -6.87 -8.20 -4.43
CA THR A 73 -5.73 -8.68 -5.20
C THR A 73 -5.57 -10.19 -5.04
N THR A 74 -5.29 -10.85 -6.15
CA THR A 74 -4.86 -12.25 -6.17
C THR A 74 -3.37 -12.34 -5.88
N ARG A 75 -2.97 -13.20 -4.93
CA ARG A 75 -1.57 -13.49 -4.59
C ARG A 75 -1.30 -14.98 -4.76
N LYS A 76 -0.10 -15.33 -5.22
CA LYS A 76 0.39 -16.70 -5.14
C LYS A 76 1.03 -16.93 -3.77
N VAL A 77 0.60 -17.98 -3.08
CA VAL A 77 1.14 -18.42 -1.79
C VAL A 77 1.54 -19.88 -1.94
N GLY A 78 2.80 -20.12 -2.31
CA GLY A 78 3.23 -21.44 -2.76
C GLY A 78 2.53 -21.82 -4.06
N GLU A 79 1.87 -22.98 -4.07
CA GLU A 79 1.05 -23.45 -5.20
C GLU A 79 -0.39 -22.91 -5.15
N GLU A 80 -0.81 -22.34 -4.02
CA GLU A 80 -2.17 -21.85 -3.84
C GLU A 80 -2.33 -20.42 -4.35
N THR A 81 -3.54 -20.14 -4.83
CA THR A 81 -3.98 -18.79 -5.16
C THR A 81 -4.81 -18.26 -4.00
N ALA A 82 -4.34 -17.21 -3.33
CA ALA A 82 -4.97 -16.59 -2.19
C ALA A 82 -5.48 -15.18 -2.51
N ILE A 83 -6.57 -14.76 -1.88
CA ILE A 83 -7.10 -13.41 -2.01
C ILE A 83 -6.65 -12.54 -0.84
N GLN A 84 -6.08 -11.38 -1.16
CA GLN A 84 -5.79 -10.32 -0.20
C GLN A 84 -6.67 -9.11 -0.49
N CYS A 85 -7.06 -8.39 0.55
CA CYS A 85 -7.84 -7.18 0.45
C CYS A 85 -7.26 -6.10 1.36
N ASN A 86 -6.74 -5.03 0.78
CA ASN A 86 -6.36 -3.87 1.56
C ASN A 86 -7.59 -3.01 1.87
N LEU A 87 -7.84 -2.79 3.18
CA LEU A 87 -8.87 -1.92 3.72
C LEU A 87 -8.36 -0.48 3.68
N SER A 88 -8.98 0.33 2.84
CA SER A 88 -8.54 1.69 2.54
C SER A 88 -9.62 2.72 2.86
N SER A 89 -9.18 3.92 3.26
CA SER A 89 -10.01 5.13 3.29
C SER A 89 -11.40 4.94 3.92
N TRP A 90 -11.41 4.44 5.16
CA TRP A 90 -12.65 4.25 5.92
C TRP A 90 -13.13 5.59 6.50
N TYR A 91 -14.30 6.05 6.08
CA TYR A 91 -14.92 7.26 6.60
C TYR A 91 -16.42 7.12 6.69
N VAL A 92 -17.02 7.67 7.75
CA VAL A 92 -18.47 7.76 7.92
C VAL A 92 -18.77 9.13 8.50
N ASP A 93 -19.72 9.85 7.88
CA ASP A 93 -20.17 11.15 8.35
C ASP A 93 -20.60 11.06 9.82
N PRO A 94 -20.33 12.07 10.66
CA PRO A 94 -20.58 12.01 12.10
C PRO A 94 -22.01 11.57 12.48
N ALA A 95 -23.02 12.03 11.74
CA ALA A 95 -24.43 11.72 11.96
C ALA A 95 -24.80 10.24 11.70
N TYR A 96 -23.93 9.49 11.00
CA TYR A 96 -24.18 8.11 10.57
C TYR A 96 -23.19 7.10 11.17
N ARG A 97 -22.34 7.51 12.12
CA ARG A 97 -21.29 6.64 12.71
C ARG A 97 -21.81 5.37 13.37
N ASN A 98 -23.05 5.37 13.83
CA ASN A 98 -23.72 4.17 14.34
C ASN A 98 -23.88 3.05 13.28
N TYR A 99 -23.81 3.39 11.98
CA TYR A 99 -23.81 2.43 10.87
C TYR A 99 -22.40 1.95 10.47
N ALA A 100 -21.33 2.50 11.05
CA ALA A 100 -19.96 2.08 10.72
C ALA A 100 -19.69 0.58 10.96
N PRO A 101 -20.23 -0.08 12.02
CA PRO A 101 -20.12 -1.54 12.19
C PRO A 101 -20.80 -2.36 11.10
N LEU A 102 -21.91 -1.87 10.52
CA LEU A 102 -22.57 -2.54 9.39
C LEU A 102 -21.65 -2.57 8.17
N LEU A 103 -21.02 -1.43 7.87
CA LEU A 103 -20.11 -1.28 6.74
C LEU A 103 -18.89 -2.20 6.88
N THR A 104 -18.26 -2.25 8.06
CA THR A 104 -17.10 -3.13 8.28
C THR A 104 -17.47 -4.61 8.27
N LYS A 105 -18.65 -4.99 8.80
CA LYS A 105 -19.15 -6.36 8.75
C LYS A 105 -19.36 -6.84 7.30
N ILE A 106 -19.94 -6.00 6.45
CA ILE A 106 -20.16 -6.35 5.03
C ILE A 106 -18.83 -6.42 4.29
N ALA A 107 -17.95 -5.43 4.47
CA ALA A 107 -16.65 -5.38 3.82
C ALA A 107 -15.73 -6.56 4.16
N GLN A 108 -15.88 -7.13 5.37
CA GLN A 108 -15.04 -8.21 5.89
C GLN A 108 -15.78 -9.55 6.01
N ARG A 109 -16.78 -9.80 5.14
CA ARG A 109 -17.64 -11.00 5.22
C ARG A 109 -16.96 -12.30 4.76
N HIS A 110 -15.91 -12.21 3.95
CA HIS A 110 -15.24 -13.37 3.33
C HIS A 110 -14.12 -13.88 4.23
N LYS A 111 -14.25 -15.10 4.77
CA LYS A 111 -13.30 -15.66 5.75
C LYS A 111 -12.03 -16.21 5.13
N ASP A 112 -12.09 -16.54 3.85
CA ASP A 112 -11.00 -16.99 2.97
C ASP A 112 -10.08 -15.83 2.53
N VAL A 113 -10.53 -14.58 2.69
CA VAL A 113 -9.75 -13.39 2.37
C VAL A 113 -8.83 -12.98 3.52
N THR A 114 -7.61 -12.56 3.17
CA THR A 114 -6.71 -11.85 4.09
C THR A 114 -6.88 -10.34 3.94
N TYR A 115 -7.48 -9.72 4.95
CA TYR A 115 -7.66 -8.27 5.04
C TYR A 115 -6.43 -7.57 5.62
N LEU A 116 -6.00 -6.47 5.00
CA LEU A 116 -4.83 -5.68 5.39
C LEU A 116 -5.24 -4.29 5.84
N ASN A 117 -4.68 -3.81 6.95
CA ASN A 117 -4.72 -2.41 7.32
C ASN A 117 -3.28 -1.92 7.46
N ILE A 118 -2.83 -1.13 6.48
CA ILE A 118 -1.40 -0.75 6.36
C ILE A 118 -1.10 0.65 6.90
N SER A 119 -2.13 1.42 7.26
CA SER A 119 -2.03 2.80 7.72
C SER A 119 -2.93 3.09 8.95
N PRO A 120 -3.02 2.19 9.95
CA PRO A 120 -3.90 2.35 11.10
C PRO A 120 -3.50 3.58 11.94
N ALA A 121 -4.45 4.44 12.25
CA ALA A 121 -4.21 5.55 13.15
C ALA A 121 -3.84 5.03 14.57
N PRO A 122 -2.86 5.60 15.27
CA PRO A 122 -2.35 5.06 16.54
C PRO A 122 -3.43 4.79 17.59
N TRP A 123 -4.40 5.69 17.75
CA TRP A 123 -5.50 5.55 18.71
C TRP A 123 -6.48 4.42 18.37
N THR A 124 -6.45 3.89 17.13
CA THR A 124 -7.32 2.79 16.70
C THR A 124 -6.74 1.41 16.96
N TRP A 125 -5.47 1.31 17.37
CA TRP A 125 -4.79 0.02 17.53
C TRP A 125 -5.52 -0.96 18.47
N PRO A 126 -5.96 -0.57 19.68
CA PRO A 126 -6.67 -1.49 20.57
C PRO A 126 -7.97 -1.99 19.94
N ILE A 127 -8.70 -1.11 19.26
CA ILE A 127 -9.96 -1.44 18.58
C ILE A 127 -9.71 -2.47 17.46
N ILE A 128 -8.69 -2.24 16.63
CA ILE A 128 -8.30 -3.13 15.53
C ILE A 128 -7.92 -4.51 16.07
N GLU A 129 -7.09 -4.57 17.11
CA GLU A 129 -6.67 -5.82 17.75
C GLU A 129 -7.88 -6.59 18.32
N THR A 130 -8.84 -5.89 18.94
CA THR A 130 -10.08 -6.47 19.47
C THR A 130 -10.99 -7.03 18.35
N GLN A 131 -10.91 -6.47 17.14
CA GLN A 131 -11.63 -6.96 15.96
C GLN A 131 -10.98 -8.21 15.32
N GLY A 132 -9.95 -8.77 15.94
CA GLY A 132 -9.26 -10.00 15.52
C GLY A 132 -8.12 -9.77 14.53
N PHE A 133 -7.69 -8.52 14.33
CA PHE A 133 -6.50 -8.23 13.55
C PHE A 133 -5.23 -8.48 14.35
N ARG A 134 -4.19 -8.95 13.66
CA ARG A 134 -2.87 -9.23 14.22
C ARG A 134 -1.82 -8.34 13.56
N ALA A 135 -0.92 -7.76 14.35
CA ALA A 135 0.17 -6.97 13.79
C ALA A 135 1.16 -7.89 13.05
N TYR A 136 1.47 -7.59 11.78
CA TYR A 136 2.54 -8.27 11.03
C TYR A 136 3.77 -7.40 10.82
N CYS A 137 3.59 -6.07 10.88
CA CYS A 137 4.63 -5.05 10.87
C CYS A 137 4.51 -4.20 12.13
N ARG A 138 5.60 -4.04 12.88
CA ARG A 138 5.64 -3.29 14.15
C ARG A 138 6.14 -1.87 13.97
N GLY A 139 6.96 -1.60 12.95
CA GLY A 139 7.58 -0.30 12.79
C GLY A 139 8.13 0.00 11.41
N ILE A 140 8.94 1.05 11.36
CA ILE A 140 9.65 1.48 10.16
C ILE A 140 11.14 1.53 10.46
N PHE A 141 11.95 0.98 9.58
CA PHE A 141 13.38 1.20 9.52
C PHE A 141 13.69 2.29 8.49
N PHE A 142 14.24 3.41 8.94
CA PHE A 142 14.72 4.48 8.08
C PHE A 142 16.18 4.20 7.72
N SER A 143 16.38 3.57 6.57
CA SER A 143 17.71 3.27 6.05
C SER A 143 18.36 4.51 5.44
N VAL A 144 19.70 4.57 5.49
CA VAL A 144 20.55 5.49 4.74
C VAL A 144 21.39 4.65 3.77
N PRO A 145 20.79 4.21 2.65
CA PRO A 145 21.36 3.14 1.82
C PRO A 145 22.73 3.48 1.23
N ALA A 146 23.03 4.77 1.01
CA ALA A 146 24.32 5.21 0.47
C ALA A 146 25.52 4.91 1.40
N LEU A 147 25.29 4.71 2.70
CA LEU A 147 26.32 4.31 3.67
C LEU A 147 26.60 2.79 3.63
N THR A 148 25.77 2.02 2.93
CA THR A 148 25.97 0.58 2.78
C THR A 148 26.98 0.32 1.67
N ARG A 149 27.94 -0.58 1.91
CA ARG A 149 28.93 -0.95 0.90
C ARG A 149 28.24 -1.59 -0.30
N ALA A 150 28.43 -1.02 -1.50
CA ALA A 150 27.89 -1.63 -2.71
C ALA A 150 28.71 -2.88 -3.12
N PRO A 151 28.07 -3.91 -3.69
CA PRO A 151 28.78 -5.05 -4.27
C PRO A 151 29.77 -4.59 -5.35
N ARG A 152 30.96 -5.23 -5.41
CA ARG A 152 32.02 -4.89 -6.39
C ARG A 152 31.51 -4.95 -7.82
N TRP A 153 30.72 -5.97 -8.14
CA TRP A 153 30.04 -6.12 -9.42
C TRP A 153 28.53 -6.03 -9.19
N SER A 154 27.93 -4.94 -9.65
CA SER A 154 26.47 -4.81 -9.69
C SER A 154 26.06 -3.80 -10.76
N LYS A 155 24.93 -4.03 -11.43
CA LYS A 155 24.31 -3.07 -12.36
C LYS A 155 22.94 -2.70 -11.82
N ILE A 156 22.57 -1.44 -11.93
CA ILE A 156 21.24 -0.94 -11.57
C ILE A 156 20.58 -0.36 -12.80
N GLU A 157 19.33 -0.74 -13.03
CA GLU A 157 18.53 -0.35 -14.18
C GLU A 157 17.22 0.26 -13.68
N VAL A 158 16.85 1.43 -14.19
CA VAL A 158 15.51 1.99 -14.00
C VAL A 158 14.61 1.39 -15.07
N ILE A 159 13.51 0.80 -14.66
CA ILE A 159 12.62 0.09 -15.57
C ILE A 159 11.57 1.06 -16.12
N PRO A 160 11.48 1.22 -17.46
CA PRO A 160 10.47 2.08 -18.07
C PRO A 160 9.09 1.42 -18.04
N GLN A 161 8.05 2.24 -18.03
CA GLN A 161 6.65 1.81 -17.95
C GLN A 161 6.14 0.93 -19.11
N HIS A 162 6.91 0.85 -20.20
CA HIS A 162 6.57 0.10 -21.41
C HIS A 162 7.56 -1.03 -21.72
N ALA A 163 8.41 -1.41 -20.75
CA ALA A 163 9.26 -2.59 -20.92
C ALA A 163 8.41 -3.85 -21.13
N LYS A 164 8.70 -4.63 -22.17
CA LYS A 164 7.95 -5.86 -22.48
C LYS A 164 8.50 -7.09 -21.76
N ALA A 165 9.81 -7.11 -21.54
CA ALA A 165 10.53 -8.18 -20.87
C ALA A 165 11.70 -7.57 -20.10
N ILE A 166 12.03 -8.16 -18.96
CA ILE A 166 13.20 -7.80 -18.17
C ILE A 166 13.98 -9.08 -17.92
N GLU A 167 15.19 -9.13 -18.47
CA GLU A 167 16.05 -10.32 -18.37
C GLU A 167 16.22 -10.75 -16.90
N GLY A 168 16.08 -12.05 -16.63
CA GLY A 168 16.23 -12.62 -15.29
C GLY A 168 15.05 -12.39 -14.34
N LEU A 169 13.91 -11.88 -14.83
CA LEU A 169 12.65 -11.78 -14.11
C LEU A 169 11.54 -12.54 -14.85
N SER A 170 10.51 -12.96 -14.10
CA SER A 170 9.30 -13.56 -14.68
C SER A 170 8.44 -12.52 -15.42
N ALA A 171 7.47 -12.99 -16.21
CA ALA A 171 6.46 -12.12 -16.82
C ALA A 171 5.63 -11.39 -15.76
N GLU A 172 5.31 -12.05 -14.65
CA GLU A 172 4.54 -11.47 -13.53
C GLU A 172 5.31 -10.33 -12.86
N GLU A 173 6.61 -10.49 -12.63
CA GLU A 173 7.44 -9.43 -12.05
C GLU A 173 7.72 -8.29 -13.03
N THR A 174 7.80 -8.60 -14.33
CA THR A 174 7.89 -7.58 -15.37
C THR A 174 6.63 -6.73 -15.41
N GLU A 175 5.44 -7.34 -15.40
CA GLU A 175 4.16 -6.62 -15.32
C GLU A 175 4.07 -5.85 -14.00
N LEU A 176 4.52 -6.43 -12.89
CA LEU A 176 4.54 -5.74 -11.60
C LEU A 176 5.37 -4.45 -11.68
N LEU A 177 6.62 -4.51 -12.14
CA LEU A 177 7.50 -3.34 -12.22
C LEU A 177 6.98 -2.28 -13.18
N THR A 178 6.51 -2.68 -14.36
CA THR A 178 6.03 -1.75 -15.40
C THR A 178 4.72 -1.09 -15.00
N ARG A 179 3.78 -1.85 -14.40
CA ARG A 179 2.54 -1.30 -13.81
C ARG A 179 2.82 -0.24 -12.76
N HIS A 180 3.80 -0.46 -11.88
CA HIS A 180 4.15 0.52 -10.85
C HIS A 180 4.88 1.73 -11.42
N ALA A 181 5.67 1.56 -12.48
CA ALA A 181 6.23 2.69 -13.21
C ALA A 181 5.12 3.57 -13.83
N ARG A 182 4.03 2.98 -14.36
CA ARG A 182 2.82 3.73 -14.80
C ARG A 182 2.13 4.50 -13.67
N TYR A 183 2.32 4.07 -12.42
CA TYR A 183 1.84 4.77 -11.22
C TYR A 183 2.86 5.77 -10.65
N ASN A 184 3.88 6.15 -11.42
CA ASN A 184 4.95 7.05 -11.02
C ASN A 184 5.79 6.53 -9.83
N CYS A 185 5.83 5.21 -9.61
CA CYS A 185 6.83 4.62 -8.74
C CYS A 185 8.16 4.49 -9.47
N LEU A 186 9.26 4.56 -8.72
CA LEU A 186 10.60 4.23 -9.18
C LEU A 186 10.77 2.71 -9.15
N SER A 187 10.54 2.06 -10.29
CA SER A 187 10.79 0.63 -10.49
C SER A 187 12.24 0.40 -10.91
N LEU A 188 12.94 -0.49 -10.21
CA LEU A 188 14.36 -0.75 -10.38
C LEU A 188 14.63 -2.25 -10.48
N VAL A 189 15.71 -2.59 -11.18
CA VAL A 189 16.34 -3.91 -11.09
C VAL A 189 17.79 -3.73 -10.73
N VAL A 190 18.26 -4.51 -9.77
CA VAL A 190 19.69 -4.62 -9.44
C VAL A 190 20.18 -6.00 -9.79
N ARG A 191 21.15 -6.06 -10.71
CA ARG A 191 21.83 -7.28 -11.14
C ARG A 191 23.11 -7.43 -10.34
N THR A 192 23.32 -8.59 -9.76
CA THR A 192 24.51 -8.95 -8.99
C THR A 192 24.96 -10.35 -9.41
N PRO A 193 26.18 -10.79 -9.05
CA PRO A 193 26.60 -12.18 -9.25
C PRO A 193 25.68 -13.21 -8.57
N LYS A 194 24.89 -12.81 -7.57
CA LYS A 194 23.95 -13.69 -6.86
C LYS A 194 22.57 -13.76 -7.51
N GLY A 195 22.30 -12.94 -8.52
CA GLY A 195 21.02 -12.90 -9.21
C GLY A 195 20.50 -11.50 -9.52
N THR A 196 19.25 -11.48 -9.98
CA THR A 196 18.51 -10.29 -10.43
C THR A 196 17.40 -9.97 -9.43
N PHE A 197 17.45 -8.78 -8.86
CA PHE A 197 16.58 -8.38 -7.74
C PHE A 197 15.69 -7.19 -8.13
N PRO A 198 14.35 -7.36 -8.11
CA PRO A 198 13.40 -6.29 -8.41
C PRO A 198 13.10 -5.43 -7.18
N PHE A 199 12.96 -4.12 -7.39
CA PHE A 199 12.56 -3.16 -6.36
C PHE A 199 11.54 -2.17 -6.89
N ILE A 200 10.58 -1.79 -6.05
CA ILE A 200 9.69 -0.65 -6.32
C ILE A 200 9.82 0.31 -5.16
N LEU A 201 10.08 1.58 -5.47
CA LEU A 201 10.14 2.64 -4.49
C LEU A 201 9.17 3.75 -4.86
N GLN A 202 8.57 4.38 -3.85
CA GLN A 202 7.67 5.50 -4.07
C GLN A 202 8.18 6.73 -3.32
N PRO A 203 8.23 7.92 -3.95
CA PRO A 203 8.58 9.14 -3.25
C PRO A 203 7.60 9.39 -2.10
N VAL A 204 8.14 9.70 -0.92
CA VAL A 204 7.34 10.08 0.25
C VAL A 204 7.95 11.29 0.95
N ARG A 205 7.12 12.08 1.63
CA ARG A 205 7.56 13.13 2.53
C ARG A 205 7.37 12.66 3.96
N ILE A 206 8.46 12.41 4.67
CA ILE A 206 8.41 11.89 6.03
C ILE A 206 8.60 13.06 6.98
N ARG A 207 7.50 13.63 7.49
CA ARG A 207 7.58 14.73 8.45
C ARG A 207 8.13 14.24 9.80
N ARG A 208 9.14 14.94 10.31
CA ARG A 208 9.66 14.86 11.67
C ARG A 208 9.89 16.29 12.18
N GLY A 209 8.88 16.84 12.86
CA GLY A 209 8.87 18.27 13.21
C GLY A 209 8.82 19.14 11.95
N PHE A 210 9.68 20.16 11.87
CA PHE A 210 9.77 21.10 10.75
C PHE A 210 10.51 20.54 9.51
N ILE A 211 11.23 19.43 9.66
CA ILE A 211 12.02 18.84 8.56
C ILE A 211 11.23 17.69 7.93
N ALA A 212 11.13 17.70 6.60
CA ALA A 212 10.55 16.63 5.80
C ALA A 212 11.58 16.17 4.75
N PRO A 213 12.63 15.42 5.14
CA PRO A 213 13.67 15.04 4.21
C PRO A 213 13.05 14.24 3.05
N PRO A 214 13.51 14.48 1.81
CA PRO A 214 13.05 13.74 0.65
C PRO A 214 13.48 12.27 0.79
N ALA A 215 12.49 11.41 0.99
CA ALA A 215 12.69 9.99 1.22
C ALA A 215 11.92 9.17 0.19
N MET A 216 12.25 7.89 0.13
CA MET A 216 11.48 6.91 -0.60
C MET A 216 10.84 5.93 0.39
N LYS A 217 9.69 5.38 0.06
CA LYS A 217 9.15 4.19 0.68
C LYS A 217 9.57 2.99 -0.16
N LEU A 218 10.08 1.94 0.47
CA LEU A 218 10.22 0.65 -0.20
C LEU A 218 8.83 0.01 -0.30
N ILE A 219 8.31 -0.08 -1.53
CA ILE A 219 7.01 -0.66 -1.85
C ILE A 219 7.13 -2.15 -2.13
N TYR A 220 8.16 -2.55 -2.87
CA TYR A 220 8.39 -3.94 -3.23
C TYR A 220 9.87 -4.32 -3.10
N CYS A 221 10.12 -5.43 -2.42
CA CYS A 221 11.27 -6.30 -2.59
C CYS A 221 10.87 -7.72 -2.17
N ARG A 222 11.52 -8.77 -2.70
CA ARG A 222 11.19 -10.14 -2.28
C ARG A 222 11.65 -10.45 -0.86
N SER A 223 12.66 -9.74 -0.35
CA SER A 223 13.06 -9.82 1.04
C SER A 223 13.88 -8.60 1.48
N ALA A 224 13.92 -8.35 2.80
CA ALA A 224 14.80 -7.33 3.37
C ALA A 224 16.30 -7.63 3.13
N ALA A 225 16.66 -8.91 3.02
CA ALA A 225 18.04 -9.33 2.74
C ALA A 225 18.47 -8.95 1.31
N GLU A 226 17.59 -9.12 0.32
CA GLU A 226 17.85 -8.67 -1.06
C GLU A 226 18.03 -7.15 -1.11
N TYR A 227 17.17 -6.40 -0.40
CA TYR A 227 17.32 -4.95 -0.28
C TYR A 227 18.66 -4.58 0.34
N ALA A 228 19.05 -5.21 1.46
CA ALA A 228 20.32 -4.96 2.11
C ALA A 228 21.52 -5.23 1.18
N ALA A 229 21.49 -6.34 0.42
CA ALA A 229 22.53 -6.68 -0.55
C ALA A 229 22.67 -5.66 -1.69
N CYS A 230 21.58 -4.96 -2.03
CA CYS A 230 21.52 -3.99 -3.13
C CYS A 230 21.61 -2.53 -2.66
N ALA A 231 21.51 -2.27 -1.36
CA ALA A 231 21.28 -0.95 -0.79
C ALA A 231 22.36 0.07 -1.17
N GLY A 232 23.64 -0.31 -1.16
CA GLY A 232 24.72 0.60 -1.56
C GLY A 232 24.57 1.13 -2.99
N ARG A 233 24.10 0.29 -3.92
CA ARG A 233 23.89 0.68 -5.33
C ARG A 233 22.63 1.52 -5.49
N ILE A 234 21.54 1.12 -4.82
CA ILE A 234 20.28 1.88 -4.78
C ILE A 234 20.52 3.27 -4.17
N GLY A 235 21.25 3.35 -3.06
CA GLY A 235 21.53 4.59 -2.35
C GLY A 235 22.29 5.61 -3.21
N ARG A 236 23.28 5.18 -4.00
CA ARG A 236 23.99 6.07 -4.94
C ARG A 236 23.08 6.62 -6.03
N LEU A 237 22.16 5.80 -6.56
CA LEU A 237 21.15 6.28 -7.51
C LEU A 237 20.22 7.29 -6.83
N LEU A 238 19.73 6.98 -5.64
CA LEU A 238 18.83 7.83 -4.88
C LEU A 238 19.46 9.19 -4.53
N LEU A 239 20.75 9.24 -4.18
CA LEU A 239 21.46 10.49 -3.94
C LEU A 239 21.45 11.41 -5.18
N ARG A 240 21.64 10.84 -6.38
CA ARG A 240 21.53 11.60 -7.64
C ARG A 240 20.12 12.12 -7.91
N LEU A 241 19.11 11.47 -7.35
CA LEU A 241 17.70 11.89 -7.40
C LEU A 241 17.30 12.78 -6.20
N GLY A 242 18.28 13.24 -5.41
CA GLY A 242 18.05 14.09 -4.23
C GLY A 242 17.32 13.38 -3.10
N LYS A 243 17.41 12.04 -3.00
CA LYS A 243 16.80 11.21 -1.94
C LYS A 243 17.88 10.61 -1.06
N ILE A 244 17.75 10.78 0.25
CA ILE A 244 18.80 10.35 1.20
C ILE A 244 18.41 9.12 2.02
N SER A 245 17.12 8.83 2.14
CA SER A 245 16.61 7.77 3.01
C SER A 245 15.55 6.92 2.34
N VAL A 246 15.49 5.65 2.71
CA VAL A 246 14.40 4.73 2.36
C VAL A 246 13.74 4.20 3.62
N ALA A 247 12.44 4.44 3.74
CA ALA A 247 11.59 3.88 4.78
C ALA A 247 11.17 2.45 4.40
N VAL A 248 11.55 1.49 5.23
CA VAL A 248 11.29 0.06 5.05
C VAL A 248 10.40 -0.44 6.17
N ASP A 249 9.39 -1.25 5.84
CA ASP A 249 8.59 -1.93 6.86
C ASP A 249 9.42 -2.99 7.56
N ALA A 250 9.46 -2.94 8.88
CA ALA A 250 10.35 -3.78 9.66
C ALA A 250 9.76 -4.11 11.03
N ASN A 251 10.29 -5.19 11.63
CA ASN A 251 10.03 -5.59 13.01
C ASN A 251 11.27 -5.44 13.90
N GLY A 252 12.24 -4.62 13.45
CA GLY A 252 13.51 -4.36 14.12
C GLY A 252 14.51 -3.69 13.18
N PRO A 253 15.75 -3.45 13.63
CA PRO A 253 16.87 -3.11 12.75
C PRO A 253 17.04 -4.15 11.64
N ILE A 254 17.43 -3.72 10.43
CA ILE A 254 17.68 -4.63 9.31
C ILE A 254 19.19 -4.89 9.20
N PRO A 255 19.66 -6.15 9.34
CA PRO A 255 21.07 -6.47 9.25
C PRO A 255 21.72 -5.99 7.94
N GLY A 256 22.94 -5.46 8.02
CA GLY A 256 23.69 -4.97 6.86
C GLY A 256 23.27 -3.58 6.37
N LEU A 257 22.33 -2.91 7.04
CA LEU A 257 21.89 -1.56 6.69
C LEU A 257 22.21 -0.54 7.78
N ALA A 258 22.74 0.61 7.38
CA ALA A 258 22.80 1.78 8.25
C ALA A 258 21.41 2.44 8.32
N GLY A 259 20.94 2.77 9.53
CA GLY A 259 19.65 3.41 9.71
C GLY A 259 19.14 3.37 11.15
N ILE A 260 17.92 3.86 11.34
CA ILE A 260 17.24 3.88 12.63
C ILE A 260 15.88 3.17 12.55
N TYR A 261 15.60 2.31 13.54
CA TYR A 261 14.30 1.65 13.69
C TYR A 261 13.40 2.44 14.64
N THR A 262 12.10 2.46 14.38
CA THR A 262 11.10 2.98 15.32
C THR A 262 9.77 2.26 15.23
N GLU A 263 9.16 2.00 16.39
CA GLU A 263 7.80 1.45 16.51
C GLU A 263 6.74 2.54 16.76
N ARG A 264 7.16 3.81 16.82
CA ARG A 264 6.24 4.94 17.04
C ARG A 264 5.22 5.12 15.90
N ARG A 265 5.48 4.52 14.73
CA ARG A 265 4.64 4.61 13.53
C ARG A 265 4.86 3.41 12.61
N GLY A 266 3.98 3.25 11.63
CA GLY A 266 4.14 2.26 10.55
C GLY A 266 3.71 0.84 10.90
N ARG A 267 3.00 0.69 12.02
CA ARG A 267 2.34 -0.56 12.40
C ARG A 267 1.37 -0.97 11.29
N LYS A 268 1.34 -2.25 10.95
CA LYS A 268 0.40 -2.81 9.96
C LYS A 268 -0.22 -4.08 10.50
N TYR A 269 -1.49 -4.26 10.18
CA TYR A 269 -2.29 -5.37 10.66
C TYR A 269 -2.83 -6.21 9.51
N PHE A 270 -3.09 -7.48 9.82
CA PHE A 270 -3.83 -8.37 8.95
C PHE A 270 -4.87 -9.18 9.72
N LYS A 271 -5.91 -9.63 9.03
CA LYS A 271 -6.93 -10.57 9.51
C LYS A 271 -7.28 -11.54 8.41
N GLY A 272 -7.18 -12.84 8.67
CA GLY A 272 -7.42 -13.89 7.67
C GLY A 272 -6.35 -14.98 7.68
N PRO A 273 -6.43 -15.91 6.71
CA PRO A 273 -5.66 -17.15 6.72
C PRO A 273 -4.17 -16.97 6.42
N HIS A 274 -3.81 -16.08 5.49
CA HIS A 274 -2.42 -15.97 5.01
C HIS A 274 -1.75 -14.73 5.57
N ARG A 275 -0.70 -14.91 6.37
CA ARG A 275 0.07 -13.77 6.90
C ARG A 275 0.81 -13.04 5.76
N PRO A 276 0.69 -11.71 5.63
CA PRO A 276 1.41 -10.96 4.61
C PRO A 276 2.91 -10.92 4.89
N GLN A 277 3.69 -10.86 3.81
CA GLN A 277 5.12 -10.63 3.87
C GLN A 277 5.44 -9.15 4.09
N LEU A 278 6.55 -8.84 4.77
CA LEU A 278 7.10 -7.49 4.80
C LEU A 278 7.78 -7.15 3.48
N GLY A 279 7.62 -5.90 3.03
CA GLY A 279 8.27 -5.42 1.81
C GLY A 279 7.43 -5.62 0.55
N ASP A 280 6.16 -6.03 0.66
CA ASP A 280 5.19 -5.98 -0.44
C ASP A 280 3.99 -5.10 -0.04
N LEU A 281 3.89 -3.93 -0.66
CA LEU A 281 2.79 -2.98 -0.59
C LEU A 281 2.21 -2.67 -1.98
N THR A 282 2.48 -3.52 -2.97
CA THR A 282 2.23 -3.22 -4.40
C THR A 282 0.77 -2.94 -4.71
N ASP A 283 -0.12 -3.63 -4.01
CA ASP A 283 -1.56 -3.59 -4.26
C ASP A 283 -2.31 -3.00 -3.05
N THR A 284 -1.81 -1.88 -2.54
CA THR A 284 -2.35 -1.17 -1.39
C THR A 284 -2.69 0.28 -1.72
N GLU A 285 -3.39 0.97 -0.80
CA GLU A 285 -3.79 2.36 -0.98
C GLU A 285 -2.61 3.30 -1.20
N LEU A 286 -1.43 2.95 -0.66
CA LEU A 286 -0.23 3.76 -0.77
C LEU A 286 0.21 3.93 -2.23
N VAL A 287 0.12 2.87 -3.03
CA VAL A 287 0.47 2.89 -4.45
C VAL A 287 -0.66 3.47 -5.29
N LEU A 288 -1.90 3.05 -5.03
CA LEU A 288 -3.04 3.43 -5.87
C LEU A 288 -3.46 4.88 -5.67
N TYR A 289 -3.59 5.33 -4.43
CA TYR A 289 -3.99 6.71 -4.13
C TYR A 289 -2.78 7.63 -4.02
N GLY A 290 -1.64 7.12 -3.55
CA GLY A 290 -0.43 7.90 -3.37
C GLY A 290 -0.24 8.42 -1.95
N PRO A 291 0.96 8.96 -1.65
CA PRO A 291 1.33 9.46 -0.33
C PRO A 291 0.65 10.76 0.04
#